data_AF-A0A919QIA1-F1
#
_entry.id   AF-A0A919QIA1-F1
#
_cell.length_a   1.000
_cell.length_b   1.000
_cell.length_c   1.000
_cell.angle_alpha   90.00
_cell.angle_beta   90.00
_cell.angle_gamma   90.00
#
_symmetry.space_group_name_H-M   'P 1'
#
loop_
_entity.id
_entity.type
_entity.pdbx_description
1 polymer ?
#
loop_
_entity_poly.entity_id
_entity_poly.type
_entity_poly.pdbx_seq_one_letter_code
_entity_poly.pdbx_strand_id
1 'polypeptide(L)'
;MRLSRLRLSRLRLFIAAVVSVAAAVTAGPVLSIAHAAAPGCRVTYSVPSQWQQGFTASVNITNLGDPLSSWTLTWSFGAGQSVTQAWNATVTQSGSQVTARNLSYNGSLATNASTTFGFNGSWNGSSNPAPAGFALNGTTCTGGTTGPSPSQSPSTGPSPSASPSTSPSTGPNSMGFIGCSMAENVAQGYRAVGGQRMWGPYGTGGLVVQSWTDTNSSAWQRFDQQSARFGRPNTVWIQICVFNANANYNEVRQMIANARQHAAPGARIIISGQPLYDQGQTCSLAGANGPALTDSLARQAAADSTQNVTYPGVFRLRPNEVSDGCHANTAGQQSLGRQALGYWG
;
A
#
# COMPACT_ATOMS: atom_id res chain seq x y z
N MET A 1 -38.09 -99.86 5.53
CA MET A 1 -39.54 -99.59 5.46
C MET A 1 -39.72 -98.14 5.05
N ARG A 2 -40.13 -97.88 3.78
CA ARG A 2 -40.50 -96.58 3.17
C ARG A 2 -39.40 -95.47 3.17
N LEU A 3 -39.13 -94.69 2.13
CA LEU A 3 -39.84 -94.36 0.90
C LEU A 3 -38.84 -93.82 -0.13
N SER A 4 -38.98 -94.33 -1.35
CA SER A 4 -38.47 -93.76 -2.59
C SER A 4 -39.04 -92.35 -2.84
N ARG A 5 -38.31 -91.48 -3.55
CA ARG A 5 -38.75 -90.89 -4.83
C ARG A 5 -37.66 -89.99 -5.44
N LEU A 6 -37.31 -90.34 -6.68
CA LEU A 6 -36.51 -89.59 -7.63
C LEU A 6 -37.12 -88.21 -7.95
N ARG A 7 -36.27 -87.25 -8.33
CA ARG A 7 -36.48 -86.47 -9.58
C ARG A 7 -35.15 -86.19 -10.28
N LEU A 8 -34.98 -86.82 -11.44
CA LEU A 8 -34.09 -86.36 -12.51
C LEU A 8 -34.71 -85.10 -13.15
N SER A 9 -33.90 -84.12 -13.49
CA SER A 9 -34.00 -83.48 -14.82
C SER A 9 -32.75 -82.68 -15.16
N ARG A 10 -32.23 -83.02 -16.34
CA ARG A 10 -31.08 -82.45 -17.04
C ARG A 10 -31.42 -81.05 -17.55
N LEU A 11 -30.45 -80.12 -17.56
CA LEU A 11 -30.12 -79.40 -18.81
C LEU A 11 -28.77 -78.69 -18.70
N ARG A 12 -27.91 -78.99 -19.67
CA ARG A 12 -26.73 -78.20 -20.04
C ARG A 12 -27.22 -76.90 -20.68
N LEU A 13 -26.57 -75.76 -20.44
CA LEU A 13 -25.99 -74.94 -21.51
C LEU A 13 -25.19 -73.75 -20.94
N PHE A 14 -24.06 -73.52 -21.58
CA PHE A 14 -23.11 -72.40 -21.57
C PHE A 14 -23.72 -71.01 -21.33
N ILE A 15 -22.98 -70.11 -20.67
CA ILE A 15 -22.79 -68.70 -21.10
C ILE A 15 -21.54 -68.11 -20.41
N ALA A 16 -20.63 -67.66 -21.29
CA ALA A 16 -19.69 -66.54 -21.22
C ALA A 16 -18.91 -66.21 -19.93
N ALA A 17 -17.58 -66.30 -20.07
CA ALA A 17 -16.65 -65.46 -19.35
C ALA A 17 -16.89 -63.98 -19.68
N VAL A 18 -17.04 -63.14 -18.66
CA VAL A 18 -16.81 -61.69 -18.75
C VAL A 18 -15.87 -61.32 -17.61
N VAL A 19 -14.58 -61.28 -17.90
CA VAL A 19 -13.58 -60.68 -17.00
C VAL A 19 -13.79 -59.17 -17.06
N SER A 20 -14.47 -58.64 -16.04
CA SER A 20 -14.62 -57.19 -15.87
C SER A 20 -13.39 -56.68 -15.15
N VAL A 21 -12.43 -56.11 -15.89
CA VAL A 21 -11.34 -55.32 -15.29
C VAL A 21 -11.93 -53.99 -14.85
N ALA A 22 -12.28 -53.88 -13.58
CA ALA A 22 -12.64 -52.61 -12.96
C ALA A 22 -11.36 -51.79 -12.75
N ALA A 23 -11.04 -50.90 -13.68
CA ALA A 23 -10.06 -49.84 -13.45
C ALA A 23 -10.70 -48.81 -12.50
N ALA A 24 -10.44 -48.97 -11.20
CA ALA A 24 -10.77 -47.97 -10.19
C ALA A 24 -9.89 -46.73 -10.42
N VAL A 25 -10.41 -45.75 -11.17
CA VAL A 25 -9.84 -44.40 -11.20
C VAL A 25 -10.13 -43.78 -9.83
N THR A 26 -9.13 -43.75 -8.97
CA THR A 26 -9.18 -43.02 -7.71
C THR A 26 -9.24 -41.53 -8.01
N ALA A 27 -10.44 -40.95 -7.90
CA ALA A 27 -10.60 -39.50 -7.80
C ALA A 27 -9.98 -39.04 -6.48
N GLY A 28 -8.70 -38.67 -6.51
CA GLY A 28 -8.04 -38.01 -5.40
C GLY A 28 -8.70 -36.64 -5.11
N PRO A 29 -8.61 -36.14 -3.87
CA PRO A 29 -9.18 -34.84 -3.53
C PRO A 29 -8.52 -33.77 -4.40
N VAL A 30 -9.33 -33.08 -5.22
CA VAL A 30 -8.95 -31.79 -5.78
C VAL A 30 -8.75 -30.85 -4.60
N LEU A 31 -7.49 -30.62 -4.23
CA LEU A 31 -7.12 -29.50 -3.40
C LEU A 31 -7.55 -28.26 -4.18
N SER A 32 -8.66 -27.64 -3.78
CA SER A 32 -8.96 -26.29 -4.19
C SER A 32 -7.77 -25.44 -3.74
N ILE A 33 -6.91 -25.09 -4.69
CA ILE A 33 -6.02 -23.95 -4.48
C ILE A 33 -6.94 -22.81 -4.08
N ALA A 34 -6.77 -22.31 -2.86
CA ALA A 34 -7.31 -21.02 -2.51
C ALA A 34 -6.69 -20.06 -3.54
N HIS A 35 -7.43 -19.74 -4.60
CA HIS A 35 -7.09 -18.62 -5.45
C HIS A 35 -7.01 -17.46 -4.49
N ALA A 36 -5.78 -16.95 -4.27
CA ALA A 36 -5.59 -15.70 -3.57
C ALA A 36 -6.57 -14.72 -4.22
N ALA A 37 -7.59 -14.31 -3.48
CA ALA A 37 -8.67 -13.50 -4.03
C ALA A 37 -8.00 -12.30 -4.70
N ALA A 38 -8.15 -12.20 -6.02
CA ALA A 38 -7.64 -11.06 -6.77
C ALA A 38 -8.14 -9.79 -6.04
N PRO A 39 -7.30 -8.76 -5.87
CA PRO A 39 -7.71 -7.59 -5.11
C PRO A 39 -9.03 -7.06 -5.67
N GLY A 40 -10.09 -7.06 -4.85
CA GLY A 40 -11.43 -6.74 -5.35
C GLY A 40 -11.54 -5.30 -5.84
N CYS A 41 -10.76 -4.39 -5.24
CA CYS A 41 -10.78 -2.97 -5.51
C CYS A 41 -9.60 -2.23 -4.88
N ARG A 42 -9.32 -1.03 -5.39
CA ARG A 42 -8.51 0.02 -4.75
C ARG A 42 -9.40 1.21 -4.48
N VAL A 43 -9.27 1.84 -3.32
CA VAL A 43 -10.05 3.03 -2.96
C VAL A 43 -9.10 4.15 -2.56
N THR A 44 -9.20 5.29 -3.22
CA THR A 44 -8.56 6.52 -2.76
C THR A 44 -9.61 7.38 -2.10
N TYR A 45 -9.54 7.49 -0.78
CA TYR A 45 -10.29 8.46 0.00
C TYR A 45 -9.54 9.78 -0.01
N SER A 46 -10.24 10.91 -0.08
CA SER A 46 -9.63 12.22 0.08
C SER A 46 -10.42 13.23 0.86
N VAL A 47 -9.76 14.11 1.62
CA VAL A 47 -10.35 15.25 2.33
C VAL A 47 -9.75 16.53 1.77
N PRO A 48 -10.16 16.97 0.56
CA PRO A 48 -9.61 18.15 -0.08
C PRO A 48 -9.84 19.44 0.73
N SER A 49 -10.91 19.52 1.53
CA SER A 49 -11.19 20.67 2.39
C SER A 49 -11.76 20.22 3.74
N GLN A 50 -11.39 20.95 4.80
CA GLN A 50 -11.89 20.74 6.16
C GLN A 50 -11.99 22.07 6.87
N TRP A 51 -13.02 22.23 7.69
CA TRP A 51 -13.28 23.37 8.57
C TRP A 51 -13.71 22.86 9.96
N GLN A 52 -13.97 23.78 10.89
CA GLN A 52 -14.07 23.50 12.33
C GLN A 52 -15.02 22.34 12.70
N GLN A 53 -16.13 22.16 11.98
CA GLN A 53 -17.11 21.11 12.25
C GLN A 53 -17.55 20.35 10.98
N GLY A 54 -16.83 20.54 9.87
CA GLY A 54 -17.15 19.84 8.63
C GLY A 54 -15.97 19.63 7.72
N PHE A 55 -16.17 18.80 6.72
CA PHE A 55 -15.17 18.49 5.71
C PHE A 55 -15.84 18.08 4.41
N THR A 56 -15.16 18.28 3.30
CA THR A 56 -15.51 17.66 2.02
C THR A 56 -14.57 16.50 1.78
N ALA A 57 -15.14 15.35 1.43
CA ALA A 57 -14.42 14.18 1.00
C ALA A 57 -14.67 13.83 -0.48
N SER A 58 -13.66 13.28 -1.14
CA SER A 58 -13.72 12.72 -2.49
C SER A 58 -13.20 11.29 -2.47
N VAL A 59 -13.98 10.35 -2.98
CA VAL A 59 -13.71 8.91 -2.95
C VAL A 59 -13.64 8.39 -4.36
N ASN A 60 -12.47 7.89 -4.75
CA ASN A 60 -12.24 7.24 -6.03
C ASN A 60 -12.16 5.72 -5.84
N ILE A 61 -12.96 4.98 -6.59
CA ILE A 61 -13.01 3.52 -6.58
C ILE A 61 -12.41 3.04 -7.90
N THR A 62 -11.37 2.20 -7.85
CA THR A 62 -10.87 1.46 -9.00
C THR A 62 -11.27 0.00 -8.85
N ASN A 63 -12.00 -0.55 -9.82
CA ASN A 63 -12.30 -1.98 -9.87
C ASN A 63 -11.05 -2.75 -10.29
N LEU A 64 -10.59 -3.69 -9.49
CA LEU A 64 -9.42 -4.53 -9.79
C LEU A 64 -9.82 -6.00 -10.02
N GLY A 65 -11.10 -6.33 -9.89
CA GLY A 65 -11.68 -7.64 -10.15
C GLY A 65 -12.51 -7.67 -11.44
N ASP A 66 -13.46 -8.60 -11.50
CA ASP A 66 -14.36 -8.77 -12.64
C ASP A 66 -15.21 -7.51 -12.90
N PRO A 67 -15.62 -7.26 -14.16
CA PRO A 67 -16.48 -6.14 -14.50
C PRO A 67 -17.77 -6.08 -13.66
N LEU A 68 -18.09 -4.90 -13.14
CA LEU A 68 -19.27 -4.66 -12.31
C LEU A 68 -20.32 -3.90 -13.12
N SER A 69 -21.58 -4.31 -13.01
CA SER A 69 -22.73 -3.56 -13.54
C SER A 69 -23.28 -2.51 -12.56
N SER A 70 -22.97 -2.68 -11.28
CA SER A 70 -23.32 -1.78 -10.18
C SER A 70 -22.27 -1.88 -9.08
N TRP A 71 -22.16 -0.84 -8.26
CA TRP A 71 -21.24 -0.82 -7.13
C TRP A 71 -21.89 -0.28 -5.87
N THR A 72 -21.54 -0.92 -4.76
CA THR A 72 -21.84 -0.51 -3.39
C THR A 72 -20.51 -0.49 -2.65
N LEU A 73 -20.10 0.67 -2.17
CA LEU A 73 -18.91 0.82 -1.33
C LEU A 73 -19.33 0.97 0.13
N THR A 74 -18.70 0.22 1.03
CA THR A 74 -18.93 0.32 2.47
C THR A 74 -17.63 0.61 3.21
N TRP A 75 -17.73 1.40 4.28
CA TRP A 75 -16.63 1.68 5.21
C TRP A 75 -17.17 2.07 6.58
N SER A 76 -16.29 2.11 7.58
CA SER A 76 -16.62 2.62 8.92
C SER A 76 -15.80 3.87 9.26
N PHE A 77 -16.46 4.89 9.82
CA PHE A 77 -15.79 6.04 10.41
C PHE A 77 -15.26 5.70 11.81
N GLY A 78 -14.04 6.15 12.10
CA GLY A 78 -13.34 5.82 13.34
C GLY A 78 -13.47 6.85 14.46
N ALA A 79 -13.97 8.05 14.19
CA ALA A 79 -13.94 9.17 15.15
C ALA A 79 -15.23 9.99 15.20
N GLY A 80 -16.39 9.34 14.97
CA GLY A 80 -17.70 9.98 15.10
C GLY A 80 -18.08 10.92 13.94
N GLN A 81 -17.44 10.79 12.79
CA GLN A 81 -17.83 11.55 11.60
C GLN A 81 -19.21 11.15 11.09
N SER A 82 -19.95 12.11 10.53
CA SER A 82 -21.27 11.86 9.93
C SER A 82 -21.40 12.50 8.55
N VAL A 83 -21.85 11.76 7.54
CA VAL A 83 -22.14 12.28 6.20
C VAL A 83 -23.38 13.19 6.26
N THR A 84 -23.30 14.39 5.67
CA THR A 84 -24.41 15.36 5.65
C THR A 84 -25.00 15.55 4.25
N GLN A 85 -24.18 15.52 3.21
CA GLN A 85 -24.62 15.66 1.81
C GLN A 85 -23.67 14.92 0.89
N ALA A 86 -24.18 14.22 -0.12
CA ALA A 86 -23.35 13.49 -1.09
C ALA A 86 -23.73 13.83 -2.54
N TRP A 87 -22.80 13.62 -3.46
CA TRP A 87 -23.00 13.74 -4.90
C TRP A 87 -22.31 12.59 -5.63
N ASN A 88 -22.80 12.26 -6.83
CA ASN A 88 -22.35 11.11 -7.64
C ASN A 88 -22.50 9.74 -6.93
N ALA A 89 -23.20 9.68 -5.80
CA ALA A 89 -23.55 8.46 -5.09
C ALA A 89 -24.75 8.73 -4.17
N THR A 90 -25.55 7.69 -3.90
CA THR A 90 -26.50 7.70 -2.78
C THR A 90 -25.79 7.17 -1.55
N VAL A 91 -25.60 8.01 -0.53
CA VAL A 91 -24.85 7.66 0.69
C VAL A 91 -25.79 7.60 1.89
N THR A 92 -25.74 6.50 2.63
CA THR A 92 -26.47 6.33 3.90
C THR A 92 -25.49 5.95 5.00
N GLN A 93 -25.84 6.32 6.24
CA GLN A 93 -25.04 6.04 7.42
C GLN A 93 -25.91 5.56 8.57
N SER A 94 -25.45 4.52 9.27
CA SER A 94 -26.03 4.03 10.53
C SER A 94 -24.91 3.84 11.54
N GLY A 95 -24.93 4.62 12.63
CA GLY A 95 -23.80 4.70 13.54
C GLY A 95 -22.52 5.09 12.80
N SER A 96 -21.44 4.30 12.95
CA SER A 96 -20.18 4.50 12.24
C SER A 96 -20.16 3.93 10.82
N GLN A 97 -21.12 3.07 10.46
CA GLN A 97 -21.12 2.33 9.19
C GLN A 97 -21.74 3.18 8.08
N VAL A 98 -20.99 3.37 7.00
CA VAL A 98 -21.42 4.12 5.81
C VAL A 98 -21.56 3.17 4.62
N THR A 99 -22.56 3.42 3.79
CA THR A 99 -22.83 2.72 2.52
C THR A 99 -23.06 3.74 1.42
N ALA A 100 -22.23 3.71 0.37
CA ALA A 100 -22.39 4.51 -0.84
C ALA A 100 -22.81 3.59 -2.01
N ARG A 101 -23.87 3.94 -2.72
CA ARG A 101 -24.38 3.22 -3.89
C ARG A 101 -24.28 4.07 -5.14
N ASN A 102 -23.99 3.42 -6.27
CA ASN A 102 -23.98 4.08 -7.57
C ASN A 102 -25.34 4.71 -7.92
N LEU A 103 -25.28 5.72 -8.79
CA LEU A 103 -26.43 6.25 -9.52
C LEU A 103 -26.57 5.50 -10.85
N SER A 104 -27.69 5.71 -11.55
CA SER A 104 -28.00 5.00 -12.80
C SER A 104 -26.93 5.15 -13.89
N TYR A 105 -26.21 6.28 -13.92
CA TYR A 105 -25.24 6.60 -14.97
C TYR A 105 -23.79 6.18 -14.66
N ASN A 106 -23.47 5.80 -13.42
CA ASN A 106 -22.09 5.52 -13.00
C ASN A 106 -21.90 4.15 -12.34
N GLY A 107 -22.85 3.22 -12.51
CA GLY A 107 -22.79 1.87 -11.93
C GLY A 107 -21.82 0.91 -12.63
N SER A 108 -21.62 1.07 -13.94
CA SER A 108 -20.75 0.19 -14.71
C SER A 108 -19.28 0.50 -14.47
N LEU A 109 -18.51 -0.49 -14.06
CA LEU A 109 -17.07 -0.42 -13.83
C LEU A 109 -16.41 -1.67 -14.41
N ALA A 110 -15.85 -1.55 -15.61
CA ALA A 110 -14.98 -2.59 -16.16
C ALA A 110 -13.74 -2.82 -15.26
N THR A 111 -13.04 -3.92 -15.44
CA THR A 111 -11.75 -4.16 -14.78
C THR A 111 -10.79 -3.01 -15.09
N ASN A 112 -10.12 -2.50 -14.06
CA ASN A 112 -9.28 -1.30 -14.04
C ASN A 112 -9.99 0.04 -14.29
N ALA A 113 -11.30 0.05 -14.54
CA ALA A 113 -12.06 1.29 -14.60
C ALA A 113 -12.19 1.92 -13.22
N SER A 114 -12.36 3.25 -13.19
CA SER A 114 -12.55 3.99 -11.95
C SER A 114 -13.77 4.90 -11.99
N THR A 115 -14.39 5.10 -10.84
CA THR A 115 -15.47 6.08 -10.62
C THR A 115 -15.16 6.91 -9.39
N THR A 116 -15.69 8.13 -9.34
CA THR A 116 -15.47 9.05 -8.23
C THR A 116 -16.78 9.61 -7.73
N PHE A 117 -16.96 9.63 -6.42
CA PHE A 117 -18.04 10.35 -5.75
C PHE A 117 -17.48 11.23 -4.63
N GLY A 118 -18.31 12.13 -4.11
CA GLY A 118 -17.89 12.98 -2.99
C GLY A 118 -19.03 13.22 -2.02
N PHE A 119 -18.67 13.72 -0.83
CA PHE A 119 -19.63 14.08 0.19
C PHE A 119 -19.08 15.16 1.13
N ASN A 120 -19.97 15.96 1.69
CA ASN A 120 -19.71 16.73 2.89
C ASN A 120 -20.04 15.88 4.11
N GLY A 121 -19.20 16.00 5.14
CA GLY A 121 -19.41 15.36 6.43
C GLY A 121 -19.17 16.33 7.58
N SER A 122 -19.67 15.97 8.75
CA SER A 122 -19.41 16.63 10.03
C SER A 122 -18.46 15.80 10.88
N TRP A 123 -17.75 16.46 11.78
CA TRP A 123 -16.83 15.83 12.74
C TRP A 123 -16.75 16.70 14.00
N ASN A 124 -16.21 16.15 15.09
CA ASN A 124 -16.25 16.76 16.42
C ASN A 124 -15.17 17.82 16.70
N GLY A 125 -14.35 18.19 15.72
CA GLY A 125 -13.25 19.15 15.89
C GLY A 125 -11.97 18.58 16.52
N SER A 126 -11.99 17.35 17.06
CA SER A 126 -10.84 16.74 17.74
C SER A 126 -9.98 15.87 16.82
N SER A 127 -10.59 14.99 16.02
CA SER A 127 -9.86 14.13 15.07
C SER A 127 -10.73 13.73 13.88
N ASN A 128 -10.17 13.77 12.67
CA ASN A 128 -10.83 13.35 11.43
C ASN A 128 -9.98 12.33 10.64
N PRO A 129 -9.76 11.11 11.18
CA PRO A 129 -8.99 10.08 10.49
C PRO A 129 -9.75 9.57 9.26
N ALA A 130 -8.99 9.24 8.21
CA ALA A 130 -9.54 8.52 7.07
C ALA A 130 -9.98 7.09 7.47
N PRO A 131 -10.98 6.50 6.79
CA PRO A 131 -11.40 5.12 7.04
C PRO A 131 -10.25 4.12 6.81
N ALA A 132 -10.11 3.16 7.73
CA ALA A 132 -9.02 2.18 7.70
C ALA A 132 -9.20 1.09 6.61
N GLY A 133 -10.43 0.89 6.13
CA GLY A 133 -10.75 -0.14 5.16
C GLY A 133 -12.06 0.16 4.43
N PHE A 134 -12.17 -0.43 3.23
CA PHE A 134 -13.34 -0.33 2.37
C PHE A 134 -13.70 -1.71 1.84
N ALA A 135 -14.97 -1.95 1.55
CA ALA A 135 -15.41 -3.12 0.80
C ALA A 135 -16.29 -2.69 -0.38
N LEU A 136 -16.05 -3.27 -1.54
CA LEU A 136 -16.83 -3.08 -2.78
C LEU A 136 -17.68 -4.31 -3.03
N ASN A 137 -19.00 -4.14 -3.06
CA ASN A 137 -19.98 -5.22 -3.21
C ASN A 137 -19.79 -6.36 -2.18
N GLY A 138 -19.35 -6.02 -0.97
CA GLY A 138 -19.07 -6.99 0.11
C GLY A 138 -17.66 -7.56 0.11
N THR A 139 -16.85 -7.31 -0.93
CA THR A 139 -15.47 -7.76 -1.03
C THR A 139 -14.50 -6.68 -0.52
N THR A 140 -13.66 -7.01 0.45
CA THR A 140 -12.66 -6.09 1.00
C THR A 140 -11.69 -5.59 -0.08
N CYS A 141 -11.49 -4.27 -0.14
CA CYS A 141 -10.51 -3.65 -1.02
C CYS A 141 -9.10 -3.85 -0.48
N THR A 142 -8.34 -4.76 -1.09
CA THR A 142 -6.93 -5.04 -0.75
C THR A 142 -5.95 -4.31 -1.66
N GLY A 143 -6.44 -3.55 -2.64
CA GLY A 143 -5.62 -2.74 -3.55
C GLY A 143 -4.93 -1.54 -2.88
N GLY A 144 -5.03 -1.36 -1.57
CA GLY A 144 -4.51 -0.19 -0.85
C GLY A 144 -5.55 0.92 -0.78
N THR A 145 -5.76 1.42 0.44
CA THR A 145 -6.72 2.46 0.76
C THR A 145 -5.94 3.73 1.09
N THR A 146 -5.84 4.66 0.15
CA THR A 146 -5.11 5.92 0.36
C THR A 146 -6.07 6.95 0.91
N GLY A 147 -5.87 7.41 2.15
CA GLY A 147 -6.61 8.53 2.75
C GLY A 147 -5.68 9.74 3.00
N PRO A 148 -6.13 11.00 2.96
CA PRO A 148 -5.28 12.17 3.09
C PRO A 148 -5.67 13.04 4.29
N SER A 149 -4.67 13.80 4.71
CA SER A 149 -4.76 14.88 5.69
C SER A 149 -5.14 16.20 4.98
N PRO A 150 -5.88 17.13 5.61
CA PRO A 150 -6.60 18.22 4.94
C PRO A 150 -5.69 19.36 4.46
N SER A 151 -6.01 19.92 3.28
CA SER A 151 -5.39 21.13 2.72
C SER A 151 -6.22 22.37 3.06
N GLN A 152 -5.55 23.47 3.41
CA GLN A 152 -6.16 24.78 3.67
C GLN A 152 -6.52 25.54 2.37
N SER A 153 -7.48 26.45 2.51
CA SER A 153 -8.15 27.29 1.50
C SER A 153 -7.23 28.24 0.69
N PRO A 154 -7.64 28.73 -0.50
CA PRO A 154 -6.77 29.47 -1.43
C PRO A 154 -6.71 30.97 -1.11
N SER A 155 -5.54 31.58 -1.27
CA SER A 155 -5.40 33.04 -1.43
C SER A 155 -4.88 33.35 -2.83
N THR A 156 -5.59 34.26 -3.48
CA THR A 156 -5.43 34.76 -4.85
C THR A 156 -4.30 35.78 -4.95
N GLY A 157 -3.48 35.66 -6.01
CA GLY A 157 -2.63 36.75 -6.50
C GLY A 157 -1.60 36.26 -7.53
N PRO A 158 -1.61 36.75 -8.79
CA PRO A 158 -0.63 36.35 -9.78
C PRO A 158 0.58 37.29 -9.78
N SER A 159 1.80 36.76 -9.87
CA SER A 159 2.88 37.46 -10.57
C SER A 159 4.07 36.57 -10.93
N PRO A 160 4.82 36.92 -11.99
CA PRO A 160 5.41 35.97 -12.90
C PRO A 160 6.91 35.74 -12.69
N SER A 161 7.36 34.61 -13.26
CA SER A 161 8.70 34.32 -13.76
C SER A 161 9.85 34.30 -12.75
N ALA A 162 10.43 33.11 -12.56
CA ALA A 162 11.78 32.99 -12.03
C ALA A 162 12.60 32.00 -12.88
N SER A 163 13.68 32.56 -13.44
CA SER A 163 14.85 31.88 -13.99
C SER A 163 15.38 30.76 -13.08
N PRO A 164 16.11 29.77 -13.63
CA PRO A 164 16.65 28.66 -12.85
C PRO A 164 17.81 29.13 -11.97
N SER A 165 17.59 29.16 -10.65
CA SER A 165 18.68 29.31 -9.67
C SER A 165 19.04 27.94 -9.06
N THR A 166 20.33 27.64 -9.07
CA THR A 166 20.99 26.37 -8.68
C THR A 166 21.28 26.26 -7.17
N SER A 167 20.47 26.85 -6.30
CA SER A 167 20.59 26.65 -4.84
C SER A 167 19.67 25.53 -4.35
N PRO A 168 20.13 24.60 -3.48
CA PRO A 168 19.26 23.62 -2.86
C PRO A 168 18.29 24.32 -1.91
N SER A 169 17.07 24.58 -2.38
CA SER A 169 15.95 25.04 -1.56
C SER A 169 15.84 24.23 -0.26
N THR A 170 16.04 24.87 0.88
CA THR A 170 15.75 24.30 2.20
C THR A 170 14.27 24.47 2.60
N GLY A 171 13.42 24.86 1.64
CA GLY A 171 12.00 25.08 1.86
C GLY A 171 11.20 23.80 2.16
N PRO A 172 9.93 23.96 2.53
CA PRO A 172 9.04 22.83 2.76
C PRO A 172 8.92 21.96 1.52
N ASN A 173 8.78 20.64 1.70
CA ASN A 173 8.66 19.64 0.63
C ASN A 173 9.85 19.63 -0.37
N SER A 174 11.04 20.10 0.04
CA SER A 174 12.25 20.06 -0.78
C SER A 174 12.93 18.69 -0.83
N MET A 175 12.53 17.77 0.05
CA MET A 175 13.06 16.43 0.16
C MET A 175 12.02 15.37 -0.26
N GLY A 176 12.34 14.63 -1.31
CA GLY A 176 11.60 13.43 -1.70
C GLY A 176 12.10 12.22 -0.95
N PHE A 177 11.31 11.14 -0.93
CA PHE A 177 11.78 9.86 -0.44
C PHE A 177 11.34 8.73 -1.35
N ILE A 178 12.02 7.60 -1.33
CA ILE A 178 11.60 6.32 -1.92
C ILE A 178 11.80 5.19 -0.90
N GLY A 179 11.02 4.12 -1.02
CA GLY A 179 11.09 2.97 -0.11
C GLY A 179 9.75 2.25 0.00
N CYS A 180 9.50 1.60 1.13
CA CYS A 180 8.31 0.81 1.41
C CYS A 180 7.42 1.48 2.48
N SER A 181 6.54 0.71 3.12
CA SER A 181 5.68 1.13 4.24
C SER A 181 6.48 1.71 5.40
N MET A 182 7.66 1.17 5.69
CA MET A 182 8.55 1.71 6.71
C MET A 182 9.08 3.10 6.35
N ALA A 183 9.25 3.40 5.06
CA ALA A 183 9.62 4.74 4.62
C ALA A 183 8.46 5.71 4.82
N GLU A 184 7.24 5.26 4.55
CA GLU A 184 6.02 6.02 4.83
C GLU A 184 5.85 6.26 6.33
N ASN A 185 6.14 5.29 7.20
CA ASN A 185 6.08 5.47 8.65
C ASN A 185 7.07 6.53 9.15
N VAL A 186 8.29 6.57 8.59
CA VAL A 186 9.27 7.61 8.91
C VAL A 186 8.78 8.97 8.40
N ALA A 187 8.28 9.07 7.17
CA ALA A 187 7.77 10.31 6.60
C ALA A 187 6.53 10.85 7.37
N GLN A 188 5.60 9.97 7.75
CA GLN A 188 4.46 10.29 8.63
C GLN A 188 4.95 10.82 9.96
N GLY A 189 5.85 10.08 10.59
CA GLY A 189 6.49 10.45 11.84
C GLY A 189 7.15 11.81 11.79
N TYR A 190 8.02 12.04 10.80
CA TYR A 190 8.78 13.26 10.63
C TYR A 190 7.86 14.48 10.55
N ARG A 191 6.79 14.40 9.75
CA ARG A 191 5.80 15.48 9.65
C ARG A 191 5.00 15.65 10.93
N ALA A 192 4.62 14.55 11.59
CA ALA A 192 3.88 14.57 12.85
C ALA A 192 4.65 15.26 13.99
N VAL A 193 5.98 15.21 13.96
CA VAL A 193 6.84 15.86 14.96
C VAL A 193 7.35 17.24 14.52
N GLY A 194 6.75 17.82 13.47
CA GLY A 194 7.01 19.20 13.05
C GLY A 194 8.00 19.36 11.89
N GLY A 195 8.50 18.27 11.32
CA GLY A 195 9.36 18.31 10.14
C GLY A 195 8.63 18.81 8.90
N GLN A 196 9.29 19.68 8.12
CA GLN A 196 8.65 20.37 6.99
C GLN A 196 9.28 20.03 5.63
N ARG A 197 10.51 19.51 5.60
CA ARG A 197 11.29 19.35 4.36
C ARG A 197 10.87 18.14 3.55
N MET A 198 10.57 17.03 4.20
CA MET A 198 10.21 15.78 3.53
C MET A 198 8.76 15.77 3.06
N TRP A 199 8.52 15.20 1.88
CA TRP A 199 7.18 14.91 1.39
C TRP A 199 6.37 14.05 2.37
N GLY A 200 5.05 14.21 2.32
CA GLY A 200 4.15 13.25 2.94
C GLY A 200 4.13 11.91 2.20
N PRO A 201 3.57 10.86 2.82
CA PRO A 201 3.35 9.57 2.17
C PRO A 201 2.56 9.71 0.88
N TYR A 202 2.91 8.87 -0.09
CA TYR A 202 2.32 8.92 -1.42
C TYR A 202 2.06 7.54 -2.03
N GLY A 203 1.98 6.50 -1.19
CA GLY A 203 1.64 5.14 -1.60
C GLY A 203 2.85 4.35 -2.03
N THR A 204 3.90 4.29 -1.20
CA THR A 204 5.08 3.45 -1.43
C THR A 204 5.05 2.13 -0.65
N GLY A 205 4.01 1.88 0.15
CA GLY A 205 3.87 0.75 1.09
C GLY A 205 4.48 -0.60 0.66
N GLY A 206 4.18 -1.06 -0.55
CA GLY A 206 4.61 -2.37 -1.06
C GLY A 206 5.83 -2.34 -1.99
N LEU A 207 6.52 -1.21 -2.11
CA LEU A 207 7.61 -1.04 -3.06
C LEU A 207 8.95 -1.43 -2.42
N VAL A 208 9.61 -2.42 -3.00
CA VAL A 208 10.94 -2.91 -2.60
C VAL A 208 12.00 -2.40 -3.58
N VAL A 209 13.29 -2.69 -3.34
CA VAL A 209 14.40 -2.27 -4.22
C VAL A 209 14.09 -2.49 -5.70
N GLN A 210 13.59 -3.68 -6.07
CA GLN A 210 13.28 -4.04 -7.45
C GLN A 210 12.17 -3.19 -8.08
N SER A 211 11.29 -2.59 -7.28
CA SER A 211 10.29 -1.64 -7.79
C SER A 211 10.93 -0.37 -8.34
N TRP A 212 12.16 -0.05 -7.93
CA TRP A 212 12.85 1.19 -8.26
C TRP A 212 14.03 1.02 -9.23
N THR A 213 14.34 -0.20 -9.66
CA THR A 213 15.48 -0.48 -10.55
C THR A 213 15.20 -0.21 -12.03
N ASP A 214 13.94 -0.20 -12.46
CA ASP A 214 13.52 0.29 -13.77
C ASP A 214 13.05 1.74 -13.66
N THR A 215 13.72 2.67 -14.37
CA THR A 215 13.41 4.12 -14.36
C THR A 215 11.99 4.43 -14.85
N ASN A 216 11.36 3.54 -15.63
CA ASN A 216 10.00 3.72 -16.14
C ASN A 216 8.92 3.04 -15.29
N SER A 217 9.31 2.47 -14.13
CA SER A 217 8.41 1.70 -13.30
C SER A 217 7.24 2.54 -12.77
N SER A 218 6.15 1.86 -12.39
CA SER A 218 5.02 2.52 -11.71
C SER A 218 5.42 3.16 -10.37
N ALA A 219 6.55 2.77 -9.77
CA ALA A 219 7.10 3.41 -8.58
C ALA A 219 7.64 4.80 -8.89
N TRP A 220 8.43 4.95 -9.96
CA TRP A 220 8.93 6.24 -10.41
C TRP A 220 7.82 7.15 -10.95
N GLN A 221 6.80 6.59 -11.61
CA GLN A 221 5.62 7.36 -11.99
C GLN A 221 4.93 8.00 -10.77
N ARG A 222 4.87 7.32 -9.61
CA ARG A 222 4.35 7.89 -8.35
C ARG A 222 5.25 8.99 -7.79
N PHE A 223 6.56 8.78 -7.84
CA PHE A 223 7.55 9.78 -7.42
C PHE A 223 7.47 11.04 -8.29
N ASP A 224 7.31 10.88 -9.61
CA ASP A 224 7.17 11.98 -10.56
C ASP A 224 5.86 12.74 -10.38
N GLN A 225 4.77 12.04 -10.04
CA GLN A 225 3.51 12.70 -9.66
C GLN A 225 3.67 13.57 -8.41
N GLN A 226 4.47 13.14 -7.42
CA GLN A 226 4.79 14.01 -6.28
C GLN A 226 5.71 15.16 -6.66
N SER A 227 6.71 14.90 -7.50
CA SER A 227 7.60 15.94 -8.03
C SER A 227 6.83 16.99 -8.84
N ALA A 228 5.79 16.61 -9.56
CA ALA A 228 4.91 17.54 -10.28
C ALA A 228 4.12 18.45 -9.33
N ARG A 229 3.85 18.00 -8.09
CA ARG A 229 3.11 18.78 -7.08
C ARG A 229 4.01 19.71 -6.27
N PHE A 230 5.20 19.25 -5.90
CA PHE A 230 6.09 19.95 -4.98
C PHE A 230 7.36 20.50 -5.63
N GLY A 231 7.56 20.24 -6.92
CA GLY A 231 8.82 20.44 -7.61
C GLY A 231 9.74 19.22 -7.47
N ARG A 232 10.68 19.09 -8.41
CA ARG A 232 11.72 18.04 -8.32
C ARG A 232 12.55 18.28 -7.05
N PRO A 233 12.73 17.26 -6.21
CA PRO A 233 13.38 17.45 -4.92
C PRO A 233 14.89 17.66 -5.11
N ASN A 234 15.48 18.53 -4.30
CA ASN A 234 16.94 18.71 -4.27
C ASN A 234 17.62 17.77 -3.27
N THR A 235 16.83 17.00 -2.51
CA THR A 235 17.33 15.92 -1.66
C THR A 235 16.40 14.72 -1.82
N VAL A 236 16.94 13.52 -2.00
CA VAL A 236 16.15 12.27 -1.99
C VAL A 236 16.67 11.37 -0.88
N TRP A 237 15.76 10.98 0.01
CA TRP A 237 16.01 9.92 0.98
C TRP A 237 15.57 8.56 0.43
N ILE A 238 16.49 7.62 0.40
CA ILE A 238 16.28 6.25 -0.04
C ILE A 238 16.25 5.36 1.20
N GLN A 239 15.11 4.74 1.48
CA GLN A 239 15.07 3.59 2.38
C GLN A 239 15.14 2.32 1.55
N ILE A 240 16.25 1.58 1.68
CA ILE A 240 16.40 0.26 1.07
C ILE A 240 15.37 -0.65 1.74
N CYS A 241 14.43 -1.19 0.96
CA CYS A 241 13.38 -2.08 1.46
C CYS A 241 13.37 -3.40 0.70
N VAL A 242 13.20 -4.50 1.44
CA VAL A 242 13.18 -5.85 0.88
C VAL A 242 12.01 -6.66 1.42
N PHE A 243 11.61 -7.66 0.66
CA PHE A 243 10.88 -8.82 1.18
C PHE A 243 11.81 -10.03 1.17
N ASN A 244 11.71 -10.88 2.20
CA ASN A 244 12.48 -12.12 2.32
C ASN A 244 14.00 -11.95 2.11
N ALA A 245 14.56 -10.83 2.57
CA ALA A 245 15.98 -10.47 2.46
C ALA A 245 16.52 -10.52 1.02
N ASN A 246 15.67 -10.20 0.04
CA ASN A 246 16.02 -10.27 -1.38
C ASN A 246 16.37 -8.90 -1.96
N ALA A 247 17.64 -8.50 -1.82
CA ALA A 247 18.25 -7.45 -2.64
C ALA A 247 19.77 -7.60 -2.63
N ASN A 248 20.42 -7.04 -3.64
CA ASN A 248 21.87 -6.95 -3.73
C ASN A 248 22.36 -5.53 -4.05
N TYR A 249 23.67 -5.32 -3.92
CA TYR A 249 24.26 -3.99 -4.08
C TYR A 249 24.14 -3.42 -5.50
N ASN A 250 24.10 -4.25 -6.54
CA ASN A 250 23.94 -3.75 -7.91
C ASN A 250 22.55 -3.11 -8.11
N GLU A 251 21.52 -3.71 -7.54
CA GLU A 251 20.17 -3.15 -7.57
C GLU A 251 20.09 -1.84 -6.78
N VAL A 252 20.79 -1.75 -5.64
CA VAL A 252 20.89 -0.49 -4.87
C VAL A 252 21.60 0.61 -5.66
N ARG A 253 22.71 0.30 -6.36
CA ARG A 253 23.37 1.26 -7.25
C ARG A 253 22.44 1.75 -8.36
N GLN A 254 21.67 0.84 -8.96
CA GLN A 254 20.69 1.21 -9.97
C GLN A 254 19.58 2.11 -9.40
N MET A 255 19.07 1.79 -8.21
CA MET A 255 18.07 2.59 -7.52
C MET A 255 18.59 4.01 -7.20
N ILE A 256 19.84 4.15 -6.75
CA ILE A 256 20.50 5.46 -6.53
C ILE A 256 20.61 6.24 -7.85
N ALA A 257 21.05 5.57 -8.92
CA ALA A 257 21.19 6.20 -10.24
C ALA A 257 19.85 6.70 -10.77
N ASN A 258 18.79 5.89 -10.66
CA ASN A 258 17.44 6.29 -11.05
C ASN A 258 16.93 7.45 -10.19
N ALA A 259 17.15 7.43 -8.87
CA ALA A 259 16.78 8.55 -7.99
C ALA A 259 17.36 9.89 -8.44
N ARG A 260 18.60 9.90 -8.94
CA ARG A 260 19.21 11.11 -9.51
C ARG A 260 18.56 11.57 -10.82
N GLN A 261 18.07 10.63 -11.64
CA GLN A 261 17.39 10.97 -12.90
C GLN A 261 16.04 11.65 -12.66
N HIS A 262 15.35 11.30 -11.57
CA HIS A 262 14.05 11.88 -11.21
C HIS A 262 14.17 13.13 -10.31
N ALA A 263 15.22 13.22 -9.48
CA ALA A 263 15.48 14.37 -8.62
C ALA A 263 15.98 15.61 -9.41
N ALA A 264 16.04 16.78 -8.77
CA ALA A 264 16.64 17.95 -9.38
C ALA A 264 18.13 17.73 -9.70
N PRO A 265 18.70 18.38 -10.74
CA PRO A 265 20.13 18.29 -11.00
C PRO A 265 20.97 18.65 -9.77
N GLY A 266 21.95 17.80 -9.43
CA GLY A 266 22.79 17.99 -8.25
C GLY A 266 22.12 17.63 -6.92
N ALA A 267 20.95 16.97 -6.93
CA ALA A 267 20.27 16.58 -5.70
C ALA A 267 21.14 15.69 -4.80
N ARG A 268 21.08 15.96 -3.50
CA ARG A 268 21.73 15.15 -2.47
C ARG A 268 20.97 13.83 -2.30
N ILE A 269 21.68 12.72 -2.22
CA ILE A 269 21.08 11.41 -1.92
C ILE A 269 21.46 11.00 -0.51
N ILE A 270 20.45 10.68 0.29
CA ILE A 270 20.60 10.09 1.64
C ILE A 270 20.11 8.66 1.54
N ILE A 271 20.83 7.69 2.08
CA ILE A 271 20.45 6.27 2.01
C ILE A 271 20.49 5.61 3.37
N SER A 272 19.48 4.82 3.71
CA SER A 272 19.42 4.03 4.93
C SER A 272 18.79 2.65 4.67
N GLY A 273 19.00 1.70 5.58
CA GLY A 273 18.24 0.46 5.62
C GLY A 273 16.82 0.66 6.17
N GLN A 274 16.04 -0.42 6.19
CA GLN A 274 14.83 -0.52 7.01
C GLN A 274 15.20 -0.38 8.49
N PRO A 275 14.29 0.12 9.34
CA PRO A 275 14.57 0.25 10.76
C PRO A 275 14.97 -1.09 11.39
N LEU A 276 15.97 -1.05 12.27
CA LEU A 276 16.31 -2.18 13.13
C LEU A 276 15.42 -2.14 14.37
N TYR A 277 15.12 -3.33 14.89
CA TYR A 277 14.33 -3.47 16.10
C TYR A 277 15.25 -3.81 17.27
N ASP A 278 15.00 -3.19 18.42
CA ASP A 278 15.72 -3.55 19.63
C ASP A 278 15.25 -4.93 20.15
N GLN A 279 16.07 -5.56 20.99
CA GLN A 279 15.79 -6.86 21.62
C GLN A 279 15.60 -8.04 20.64
N GLY A 280 16.18 -7.97 19.45
CA GLY A 280 16.21 -9.11 18.52
C GLY A 280 14.88 -9.39 17.80
N GLN A 281 13.92 -8.47 17.88
CA GLN A 281 12.73 -8.52 17.03
C GLN A 281 13.12 -8.34 15.56
N THR A 282 12.35 -8.95 14.67
CA THR A 282 12.57 -8.84 13.21
C THR A 282 11.23 -8.70 12.51
N CYS A 283 11.23 -7.87 11.46
CA CYS A 283 10.10 -7.79 10.55
C CYS A 283 10.03 -9.07 9.72
N SER A 284 9.00 -9.89 9.97
CA SER A 284 8.78 -11.15 9.26
C SER A 284 8.68 -10.98 7.74
N LEU A 285 8.09 -9.88 7.26
CA LEU A 285 7.97 -9.55 5.83
C LEU A 285 9.33 -9.35 5.17
N ALA A 286 10.27 -8.75 5.89
CA ALA A 286 11.63 -8.52 5.40
C ALA A 286 12.49 -9.79 5.49
N GLY A 287 12.03 -10.86 6.15
CA GLY A 287 12.78 -12.08 6.39
C GLY A 287 13.76 -11.95 7.57
N ALA A 288 14.28 -13.10 8.03
CA ALA A 288 15.04 -13.23 9.28
C ALA A 288 16.21 -12.23 9.44
N ASN A 289 16.80 -11.76 8.33
CA ASN A 289 17.90 -10.80 8.32
C ASN A 289 17.65 -9.58 7.41
N GLY A 290 16.41 -9.37 6.95
CA GLY A 290 16.11 -8.31 5.97
C GLY A 290 16.57 -6.92 6.40
N PRO A 291 16.16 -6.41 7.58
CA PRO A 291 16.57 -5.09 8.04
C PRO A 291 18.09 -4.95 8.16
N ALA A 292 18.78 -5.96 8.70
CA ALA A 292 20.24 -5.98 8.81
C ALA A 292 20.94 -5.99 7.43
N LEU A 293 20.41 -6.75 6.47
CA LEU A 293 20.89 -6.73 5.08
C LEU A 293 20.75 -5.32 4.48
N THR A 294 19.59 -4.69 4.62
CA THR A 294 19.37 -3.35 4.06
C THR A 294 20.27 -2.29 4.71
N ASP A 295 20.56 -2.40 6.01
CA ASP A 295 21.53 -1.52 6.68
C ASP A 295 22.96 -1.73 6.15
N SER A 296 23.36 -2.99 5.97
CA SER A 296 24.66 -3.35 5.38
C SER A 296 24.80 -2.78 3.96
N LEU A 297 23.77 -2.92 3.12
CA LEU A 297 23.75 -2.35 1.78
C LEU A 297 23.82 -0.81 1.78
N ALA A 298 23.16 -0.14 2.73
CA ALA A 298 23.23 1.31 2.87
C ALA A 298 24.63 1.79 3.28
N ARG A 299 25.29 1.08 4.21
CA ARG A 299 26.68 1.35 4.59
C ARG A 299 27.64 1.11 3.43
N GLN A 300 27.43 0.02 2.67
CA GLN A 300 28.22 -0.26 1.48
C GLN A 300 28.07 0.86 0.44
N ALA A 301 26.85 1.36 0.21
CA ALA A 301 26.60 2.48 -0.68
C ALA A 301 27.32 3.77 -0.24
N ALA A 302 27.36 4.05 1.07
CA ALA A 302 28.05 5.22 1.59
C ALA A 302 29.58 5.07 1.59
N ALA A 303 30.11 3.85 1.70
CA ALA A 303 31.54 3.57 1.58
C ALA A 303 32.04 3.65 0.12
N ASP A 304 31.17 3.41 -0.85
CA ASP A 304 31.46 3.57 -2.27
C ASP A 304 31.39 5.04 -2.69
N SER A 305 32.56 5.68 -2.76
CA SER A 305 32.68 7.09 -3.12
C SER A 305 32.08 7.43 -4.49
N THR A 306 31.95 6.46 -5.40
CA THR A 306 31.31 6.69 -6.72
C THR A 306 29.81 6.96 -6.60
N GLN A 307 29.17 6.44 -5.55
CA GLN A 307 27.76 6.67 -5.32
C GLN A 307 27.48 8.06 -4.75
N ASN A 308 28.43 8.70 -4.06
CA ASN A 308 28.28 10.05 -3.47
C ASN A 308 26.91 10.21 -2.76
N VAL A 309 26.68 9.35 -1.76
CA VAL A 309 25.47 9.33 -0.92
C VAL A 309 25.85 9.51 0.54
N THR A 310 24.91 9.96 1.37
CA THR A 310 25.12 10.07 2.82
C THR A 310 24.30 9.01 3.56
N TYR A 311 24.95 8.27 4.47
CA TYR A 311 24.27 7.36 5.38
C TYR A 311 24.01 8.05 6.73
N PRO A 312 22.75 8.16 7.18
CA PRO A 312 22.41 8.90 8.40
C PRO A 312 22.63 8.11 9.69
N GLY A 313 23.00 6.82 9.58
CA GLY A 313 22.91 5.88 10.69
C GLY A 313 21.63 5.03 10.62
N VAL A 314 21.43 4.27 11.68
CA VAL A 314 20.34 3.32 11.81
C VAL A 314 19.11 4.00 12.40
N PHE A 315 17.96 3.83 11.76
CA PHE A 315 16.67 4.07 12.40
C PHE A 315 16.31 2.89 13.31
N ARG A 316 15.87 3.17 14.54
CA ARG A 316 15.53 2.14 15.52
C ARG A 316 14.08 2.21 15.97
N LEU A 317 13.49 1.05 16.20
CA LEU A 317 12.19 0.87 16.84
C LEU A 317 12.33 0.02 18.10
N ARG A 318 11.67 0.45 19.17
CA ARG A 318 11.54 -0.30 20.42
C ARG A 318 10.35 -1.27 20.35
N PRO A 319 10.30 -2.30 21.20
CA PRO A 319 9.19 -3.26 21.16
C PRO A 319 7.79 -2.66 21.31
N ASN A 320 7.64 -1.61 22.13
CA ASN A 320 6.37 -0.91 22.32
C ASN A 320 6.04 0.11 21.21
N GLU A 321 6.90 0.24 20.21
CA GLU A 321 6.78 1.17 19.08
C GLU A 321 6.30 0.47 17.79
N VAL A 322 6.05 -0.84 17.86
CA VAL A 322 5.66 -1.68 16.71
C VAL A 322 4.22 -2.18 16.89
N SER A 323 3.41 -2.19 15.83
CA SER A 323 2.00 -2.64 15.88
C SER A 323 1.79 -4.11 15.55
N ASP A 324 2.58 -4.67 14.62
CA ASP A 324 2.37 -6.01 14.05
C ASP A 324 3.69 -6.80 13.91
N GLY A 325 4.70 -6.42 14.70
CA GLY A 325 6.05 -6.98 14.62
C GLY A 325 6.91 -6.44 13.47
N CYS A 326 6.38 -5.58 12.60
CA CYS A 326 7.15 -4.91 11.54
C CYS A 326 6.88 -3.39 11.47
N HIS A 327 5.61 -2.99 11.37
CA HIS A 327 5.24 -1.60 11.17
C HIS A 327 5.23 -0.80 12.46
N ALA A 328 5.59 0.47 12.35
CA ALA A 328 5.55 1.37 13.48
C ALA A 328 4.09 1.70 13.85
N ASN A 329 3.77 1.59 15.14
CA ASN A 329 2.55 2.18 15.68
C ASN A 329 2.72 3.71 15.83
N THR A 330 1.72 4.43 16.34
CA THR A 330 1.79 5.90 16.53
C THR A 330 3.03 6.36 17.30
N ALA A 331 3.41 5.65 18.37
CA ALA A 331 4.60 6.00 19.15
C ALA A 331 5.89 5.74 18.35
N GLY A 332 5.95 4.64 17.60
CA GLY A 332 7.06 4.33 16.71
C GLY A 332 7.22 5.32 15.58
N GLN A 333 6.11 5.78 14.97
CA GLN A 333 6.16 6.83 13.97
C GLN A 333 6.74 8.11 14.57
N GLN A 334 6.31 8.54 15.75
CA GLN A 334 6.91 9.70 16.43
C GLN A 334 8.39 9.50 16.79
N SER A 335 8.79 8.29 17.15
CA SER A 335 10.19 7.94 17.43
C SER A 335 11.07 8.04 16.18
N LEU A 336 10.66 7.38 15.09
CA LEU A 336 11.30 7.44 13.79
C LEU A 336 11.33 8.86 13.23
N GLY A 337 10.23 9.60 13.41
CA GLY A 337 10.11 11.00 13.03
C GLY A 337 11.12 11.90 13.73
N ARG A 338 11.34 11.73 15.03
CA ARG A 338 12.35 12.49 15.78
C ARG A 338 13.77 12.13 15.36
N GLN A 339 14.05 10.85 15.10
CA GLN A 339 15.35 10.42 14.55
C GLN A 339 15.62 11.07 13.19
N ALA A 340 14.59 11.08 12.33
CA ALA A 340 14.62 11.74 11.03
C ALA A 340 14.84 13.25 11.16
N LEU A 341 14.09 13.92 12.04
CA LEU A 341 14.21 15.35 12.31
C LEU A 341 15.61 15.74 12.78
N GLY A 342 16.19 14.94 13.68
CA GLY A 342 17.56 15.15 14.18
C GLY A 342 18.63 15.10 13.10
N TYR A 343 18.36 14.47 11.96
CA TYR A 343 19.32 14.35 10.86
C TYR A 343 18.99 15.24 9.64
N TRP A 344 17.71 15.46 9.33
CA TRP A 344 17.27 16.22 8.15
C TRP A 344 16.98 17.71 8.42
N GLY A 345 16.76 18.09 9.69
CA GLY A 345 16.23 19.40 10.05
C GLY A 345 14.72 19.45 9.87
#